data_AF-A0A957MW45-F1
#
_entry.id   AF-A0A957MW45-F1
#
_cell.length_a   1.000
_cell.length_b   1.000
_cell.length_c   1.000
_cell.angle_alpha   90.00
_cell.angle_beta   90.00
_cell.angle_gamma   90.00
#
_symmetry.space_group_name_H-M   'P 1'
#
loop_
_entity.id
_entity.type
_entity.pdbx_description
1 polymer ?
#
loop_
_entity_poly.entity_id
_entity_poly.type
_entity_poly.pdbx_seq_one_letter_code
_entity_poly.pdbx_strand_id
1 'polypeptide(L)'
;MQPFHPQTIIEPFRVRSVEPIRFTTMAEREEALRAAGYNPFLLHARDVIIDLLTDSGTGAMSAQQWAGMIASDESYAGASSFYRFEAAVRDITGFKHVMPTHQGRAAEHILFTAIGGPGKVIPNNTHFDTTRAHVEHSGAEARDLVIAEGRQPRLIYPFKGNMDLDALRRTIEEVGPANIPCVMLTVTNNSGGGQPVSMANVRAVSEIAHSYGLPLIIDACRFAENSWFIKTREEGYADKAPIDIA
;
A
#
# COMPACT_ATOMS: atom_id res chain seq x y z
N MET A 1 10.10 24.54 13.86
CA MET A 1 9.04 24.02 13.00
C MET A 1 8.31 25.21 12.42
N GLN A 2 8.12 25.26 11.10
CA GLN A 2 7.19 26.25 10.55
C GLN A 2 5.79 25.95 11.07
N PRO A 3 5.00 26.96 11.45
CA PRO A 3 3.62 26.75 11.87
C PRO A 3 2.82 26.06 10.75
N PHE A 4 2.07 25.02 11.10
CA PHE A 4 1.18 24.34 10.16
C PHE A 4 0.00 25.26 9.85
N HIS A 5 -0.11 25.70 8.61
CA HIS A 5 -1.25 26.46 8.11
C HIS A 5 -2.08 25.54 7.21
N PRO A 6 -3.27 25.08 7.67
CA PRO A 6 -4.11 24.25 6.82
C PRO A 6 -4.56 25.05 5.60
N GLN A 7 -4.35 24.52 4.40
CA GLN A 7 -4.95 25.05 3.19
C GLN A 7 -6.34 24.43 3.05
N THR A 8 -7.38 25.25 3.18
CA THR A 8 -8.73 24.84 2.82
C THR A 8 -8.82 24.73 1.30
N ILE A 9 -9.11 23.54 0.81
CA ILE A 9 -9.41 23.30 -0.60
C ILE A 9 -10.93 23.20 -0.77
N ILE A 10 -11.43 23.49 -1.96
CA ILE A 10 -12.80 23.11 -2.34
C ILE A 10 -12.74 21.64 -2.71
N GLU A 11 -13.46 20.79 -2.00
CA GLU A 11 -13.50 19.36 -2.31
C GLU A 11 -14.00 19.15 -3.74
N PRO A 12 -13.32 18.33 -4.57
CA PRO A 12 -13.72 18.09 -5.95
C PRO A 12 -14.91 17.10 -6.05
N PHE A 13 -15.82 17.14 -5.08
CA PHE A 13 -17.02 16.33 -5.00
C PHE A 13 -18.08 17.03 -4.14
N ARG A 14 -19.32 16.54 -4.20
CA ARG A 14 -20.40 16.97 -3.30
C ARG A 14 -20.77 15.81 -2.39
N VAL A 15 -20.98 16.10 -1.11
CA VAL A 15 -21.49 15.11 -0.15
C VAL A 15 -22.88 14.65 -0.59
N ARG A 16 -23.04 13.33 -0.78
CA ARG A 16 -24.30 12.72 -1.23
C ARG A 16 -25.10 12.09 -0.09
N SER A 17 -24.41 11.51 0.88
CA SER A 17 -24.96 10.85 2.07
C SER A 17 -24.03 11.12 3.25
N VAL A 18 -24.56 11.04 4.47
CA VAL A 18 -23.80 11.25 5.71
C VAL A 18 -24.05 10.08 6.67
N GLU A 19 -23.03 9.76 7.47
CA GLU A 19 -23.15 8.88 8.63
C GLU A 19 -23.25 9.75 9.89
N PRO A 20 -24.31 9.60 10.72
CA PRO A 20 -24.45 10.38 11.95
C PRO A 20 -23.34 10.06 12.97
N ILE A 21 -22.69 11.09 13.48
CA ILE A 21 -21.74 10.99 14.59
C ILE A 21 -22.42 11.32 15.92
N ARG A 22 -22.07 10.59 16.99
CA ARG A 22 -22.52 10.89 18.35
C ARG A 22 -21.51 11.82 19.02
N PHE A 23 -21.96 13.00 19.44
CA PHE A 23 -21.14 13.88 20.27
C PHE A 23 -21.13 13.36 21.72
N THR A 24 -19.93 13.09 22.23
CA THR A 24 -19.70 12.67 23.61
C THR A 24 -19.22 13.84 24.47
N THR A 25 -19.55 13.81 25.76
CA THR A 25 -18.97 14.66 26.79
C THR A 25 -17.58 14.16 27.18
N MET A 26 -16.81 15.00 27.88
CA MET A 26 -15.50 14.56 28.41
C MET A 26 -15.65 13.40 29.39
N ALA A 27 -16.63 13.47 30.30
CA ALA A 27 -16.86 12.43 31.30
C ALA A 27 -17.22 11.08 30.66
N GLU A 28 -18.03 11.06 29.60
CA GLU A 28 -18.32 9.83 28.85
C GLU A 28 -17.06 9.24 28.21
N ARG A 29 -16.17 10.07 27.66
CA ARG A 29 -14.91 9.60 27.07
C ARG A 29 -13.95 9.06 28.12
N GLU A 30 -13.84 9.72 29.27
CA GLU A 30 -13.00 9.24 30.38
C GLU A 30 -13.46 7.87 30.88
N GLU A 31 -14.77 7.67 31.03
CA GLU A 31 -15.32 6.39 31.45
C GLU A 31 -15.14 5.31 30.40
N ALA A 32 -15.43 5.61 29.13
CA ALA A 32 -15.22 4.67 28.02
C ALA A 32 -13.75 4.25 27.91
N LEU A 33 -12.82 5.20 28.04
CA LEU A 33 -11.39 4.92 27.98
C LEU A 33 -10.93 4.07 29.17
N ARG A 34 -11.45 4.34 30.37
CA ARG A 34 -11.18 3.52 31.56
C ARG A 34 -11.71 2.10 31.40
N ALA A 35 -12.94 1.94 30.92
CA ALA A 35 -13.57 0.65 30.66
C ALA A 35 -12.81 -0.15 29.59
N ALA A 36 -12.26 0.53 28.58
CA ALA A 36 -11.39 -0.05 27.55
C ALA A 36 -9.95 -0.34 28.06
N GLY A 37 -9.67 -0.18 29.35
CA GLY A 37 -8.33 -0.40 29.90
C GLY A 37 -7.27 0.54 29.32
N TYR A 38 -7.67 1.76 28.95
CA TYR A 38 -6.85 2.75 28.26
C TYR A 38 -6.30 2.29 26.90
N ASN A 39 -6.92 1.30 26.28
CA ASN A 39 -6.58 0.84 24.93
C ASN A 39 -7.67 1.26 23.92
N PRO A 40 -7.39 2.24 23.03
CA PRO A 40 -8.35 2.69 22.03
C PRO A 40 -8.87 1.61 21.09
N PHE A 41 -8.11 0.52 20.86
CA PHE A 41 -8.58 -0.62 20.05
C PHE A 41 -9.81 -1.32 20.63
N LEU A 42 -10.08 -1.13 21.92
CA LEU A 42 -11.23 -1.73 22.63
C LEU A 42 -12.40 -0.76 22.79
N LEU A 43 -12.29 0.47 22.26
CA LEU A 43 -13.39 1.42 22.27
C LEU A 43 -14.49 0.98 21.29
N HIS A 44 -15.74 1.22 21.66
CA HIS A 44 -16.85 1.08 20.72
C HIS A 44 -16.81 2.23 19.71
N ALA A 45 -16.93 1.92 18.41
CA ALA A 45 -16.89 2.91 17.32
C ALA A 45 -17.89 4.05 17.52
N ARG A 46 -19.08 3.78 18.08
CA ARG A 46 -20.11 4.80 18.35
C ARG A 46 -19.68 5.88 19.35
N ASP A 47 -18.63 5.63 20.13
CA ASP A 47 -18.09 6.55 21.14
C ASP A 47 -16.84 7.31 20.61
N VAL A 48 -16.44 7.03 19.36
CA VAL A 48 -15.35 7.68 18.64
C VAL A 48 -15.93 8.68 17.64
N ILE A 49 -15.60 9.97 17.78
CA ILE A 49 -16.14 11.03 16.92
C ILE A 49 -15.39 11.11 15.59
N ILE A 50 -14.06 11.00 15.64
CA ILE A 50 -13.17 10.99 14.47
C ILE A 50 -12.28 9.77 14.62
N ASP A 51 -12.46 8.79 13.75
CA ASP A 51 -11.67 7.57 13.75
C ASP A 51 -10.46 7.73 12.82
N LEU A 52 -9.27 7.70 13.41
CA LEU A 52 -7.98 7.78 12.71
C LEU A 52 -7.18 6.49 12.88
N LEU A 53 -7.83 5.38 13.26
CA LEU A 53 -7.17 4.11 13.50
C LEU A 53 -6.55 3.53 12.23
N THR A 54 -7.26 3.67 11.10
CA THR A 54 -6.79 3.16 9.80
C THR A 54 -7.49 3.84 8.62
N ASP A 55 -6.82 3.86 7.48
CA ASP A 55 -7.35 4.19 6.15
C ASP A 55 -7.87 2.96 5.38
N SER A 56 -7.73 1.75 5.94
CA SER A 56 -8.10 0.50 5.29
C SER A 56 -9.60 0.23 5.37
N GLY A 57 -10.30 0.35 4.25
CA GLY A 57 -11.73 0.03 4.13
C GLY A 57 -12.68 1.05 4.77
N THR A 58 -12.17 2.19 5.25
CA THR A 58 -12.92 3.26 5.92
C THR A 58 -13.26 4.44 4.99
N GLY A 59 -12.94 4.32 3.70
CA GLY A 59 -13.20 5.36 2.71
C GLY A 59 -14.67 5.50 2.32
N ALA A 60 -15.07 6.69 1.89
CA ALA A 60 -16.41 6.95 1.36
C ALA A 60 -16.49 6.56 -0.13
N MET A 61 -17.45 5.69 -0.48
CA MET A 61 -17.72 5.33 -1.86
C MET A 61 -18.57 6.38 -2.59
N SER A 62 -18.29 6.59 -3.87
CA SER A 62 -19.10 7.40 -4.77
C SER A 62 -20.47 6.78 -5.04
N ALA A 63 -21.41 7.61 -5.53
CA ALA A 63 -22.74 7.12 -5.96
C ALA A 63 -22.66 6.07 -7.08
N GLN A 64 -21.64 6.15 -7.95
CA GLN A 64 -21.42 5.17 -9.02
C GLN A 64 -20.94 3.82 -8.49
N GLN A 65 -20.08 3.82 -7.46
CA GLN A 65 -19.67 2.58 -6.79
C GLN A 65 -20.85 1.91 -6.08
N TRP A 66 -21.70 2.67 -5.38
CA TRP A 66 -22.95 2.16 -4.81
C TRP A 66 -23.89 1.58 -5.87
N ALA A 67 -24.07 2.26 -7.00
CA ALA A 67 -24.86 1.74 -8.12
C ALA A 67 -24.26 0.43 -8.67
N GLY A 68 -22.93 0.34 -8.73
CA GLY A 68 -22.22 -0.87 -9.12
C GLY A 68 -22.47 -2.07 -8.20
N MET A 69 -22.56 -1.84 -6.89
CA MET A 69 -22.92 -2.89 -5.92
C MET A 69 -24.37 -3.37 -6.09
N ILE A 70 -25.32 -2.47 -6.36
CA ILE A 70 -26.72 -2.86 -6.60
C ILE A 70 -26.88 -3.62 -7.93
N ALA A 71 -26.05 -3.29 -8.92
CA ALA A 71 -26.01 -3.95 -10.22
C ALA A 71 -24.95 -5.07 -10.30
N SER A 72 -24.64 -5.72 -9.17
CA SER A 72 -23.69 -6.82 -9.15
C SER A 72 -24.28 -8.09 -9.77
N ASP A 73 -23.41 -8.84 -10.45
CA ASP A 73 -23.66 -10.20 -10.90
C ASP A 73 -23.01 -11.19 -9.93
N GLU A 74 -23.85 -11.94 -9.20
CA GLU A 74 -23.46 -12.87 -8.14
C GLU A 74 -23.27 -14.32 -8.67
N SER A 75 -23.14 -14.48 -9.99
CA SER A 75 -22.93 -15.79 -10.60
C SER A 75 -21.60 -16.40 -10.14
N TYR A 76 -21.63 -17.70 -9.81
CA TYR A 76 -20.46 -18.41 -9.27
C TYR A 76 -19.26 -18.47 -10.23
N ALA A 77 -19.53 -18.52 -11.54
CA ALA A 77 -18.50 -18.53 -12.59
C ALA A 77 -18.95 -17.67 -13.77
N GLY A 78 -18.01 -16.93 -14.37
CA GLY A 78 -18.29 -16.09 -15.53
C GLY A 78 -19.12 -14.83 -15.23
N ALA A 79 -19.15 -14.37 -13.98
CA ALA A 79 -19.86 -13.15 -13.61
C ALA A 79 -19.34 -11.93 -14.39
N SER A 80 -20.27 -11.14 -14.94
CA SER A 80 -19.97 -9.88 -15.61
C SER A 80 -19.24 -8.87 -14.71
N SER A 81 -19.46 -8.92 -13.39
CA SER A 81 -18.68 -8.16 -12.39
C SER A 81 -17.19 -8.47 -12.44
N PHE A 82 -16.80 -9.74 -12.60
CA PHE A 82 -15.39 -10.13 -12.69
C PHE A 82 -14.74 -9.53 -13.94
N TYR A 83 -15.39 -9.61 -15.10
CA TYR A 83 -14.81 -9.08 -16.34
C TYR A 83 -14.68 -7.55 -16.32
N ARG A 84 -15.60 -6.82 -15.66
CA ARG A 84 -15.45 -5.38 -15.40
C ARG A 84 -14.25 -5.08 -14.51
N PHE A 85 -14.08 -5.84 -13.42
CA PHE A 85 -12.94 -5.73 -12.53
C PHE A 85 -11.62 -6.04 -13.24
N GLU A 86 -11.55 -7.16 -13.96
CA GLU A 86 -10.37 -7.59 -14.73
C GLU A 86 -9.99 -6.52 -15.77
N ALA A 87 -10.96 -5.96 -16.49
CA ALA A 87 -10.71 -4.90 -17.46
C ALA A 87 -10.09 -3.66 -16.82
N ALA A 88 -10.60 -3.22 -15.66
CA ALA A 88 -10.04 -2.07 -14.93
C ALA A 88 -8.62 -2.34 -14.42
N VAL A 89 -8.36 -3.54 -13.86
CA VAL A 89 -7.01 -3.91 -13.42
C VAL A 89 -6.04 -3.95 -14.61
N ARG A 90 -6.46 -4.49 -15.76
CA ARG A 90 -5.66 -4.51 -16.99
C ARG A 90 -5.37 -3.12 -17.54
N ASP A 91 -6.36 -2.23 -17.51
CA ASP A 91 -6.22 -0.84 -17.94
C ASP A 91 -5.15 -0.09 -17.11
N ILE A 92 -5.14 -0.32 -15.80
CA ILE A 92 -4.15 0.30 -14.89
C ILE A 92 -2.78 -0.35 -15.00
N THR A 93 -2.71 -1.69 -14.97
CA THR A 93 -1.45 -2.41 -14.71
C THR A 93 -0.83 -3.04 -15.94
N GLY A 94 -1.59 -3.21 -17.02
CA GLY A 94 -1.19 -4.00 -18.18
C GLY A 94 -1.03 -5.50 -17.92
N PHE A 95 -1.32 -6.02 -16.72
CA PHE A 95 -1.08 -7.43 -16.40
C PHE A 95 -2.02 -8.37 -17.15
N LYS A 96 -1.42 -9.38 -17.79
CA LYS A 96 -2.18 -10.40 -18.56
C LYS A 96 -3.13 -11.22 -17.68
N HIS A 97 -2.67 -11.62 -16.50
CA HIS A 97 -3.41 -12.51 -15.60
C HIS A 97 -3.85 -11.74 -14.36
N VAL A 98 -5.13 -11.85 -14.02
CA VAL A 98 -5.74 -11.19 -12.85
C VAL A 98 -6.46 -12.25 -12.02
N MET A 99 -6.17 -12.29 -10.73
CA MET A 99 -6.81 -13.18 -9.77
C MET A 99 -7.36 -12.33 -8.62
N PRO A 100 -8.69 -12.22 -8.45
CA PRO A 100 -9.27 -11.45 -7.36
C PRO A 100 -9.03 -12.18 -6.04
N THR A 101 -8.77 -11.42 -5.00
CA THR A 101 -8.75 -11.90 -3.61
C THR A 101 -9.65 -11.01 -2.78
N HIS A 102 -10.08 -11.47 -1.61
CA HIS A 102 -11.00 -10.68 -0.78
C HIS A 102 -10.33 -9.42 -0.21
N GLN A 103 -9.00 -9.42 -0.04
CA GLN A 103 -8.18 -8.26 0.34
C GLN A 103 -6.69 -8.55 0.17
N GLY A 104 -5.84 -7.52 0.34
CA GLY A 104 -4.38 -7.59 0.12
C GLY A 104 -3.68 -8.79 0.79
N ARG A 105 -3.87 -9.00 2.10
CA ARG A 105 -3.19 -10.10 2.82
C ARG A 105 -3.48 -11.50 2.28
N ALA A 106 -4.62 -11.69 1.61
CA ALA A 106 -4.94 -12.97 1.00
C ALA A 106 -4.15 -13.20 -0.29
N ALA A 107 -3.88 -12.14 -1.06
CA ALA A 107 -2.97 -12.22 -2.20
C ALA A 107 -1.55 -12.56 -1.74
N GLU A 108 -1.09 -11.92 -0.65
CA GLU A 108 0.22 -12.20 -0.03
C GLU A 108 0.32 -13.66 0.43
N HIS A 109 -0.72 -14.17 1.10
CA HIS A 109 -0.75 -15.55 1.55
C HIS A 109 -0.58 -16.53 0.38
N ILE A 110 -1.38 -16.38 -0.68
CA ILE A 110 -1.29 -17.25 -1.87
C ILE A 110 0.11 -17.16 -2.50
N LEU A 111 0.64 -15.94 -2.65
CA LEU A 111 1.95 -15.70 -3.24
C LEU A 111 3.07 -16.39 -2.44
N PHE A 112 3.18 -16.11 -1.14
CA PHE A 112 4.30 -16.63 -0.33
C PHE A 112 4.16 -18.10 0.04
N THR A 113 2.95 -18.66 0.04
CA THR A 113 2.79 -20.13 0.05
C THR A 113 3.37 -20.77 -1.21
N ALA A 114 3.28 -20.10 -2.36
CA ALA A 114 3.83 -20.64 -3.61
C ALA A 114 5.34 -20.44 -3.75
N ILE A 115 5.87 -19.27 -3.35
CA ILE A 115 7.27 -18.88 -3.65
C ILE A 115 8.19 -18.81 -2.44
N GLY A 116 7.64 -18.75 -1.22
CA GLY A 116 8.40 -18.70 0.04
C GLY A 116 9.05 -20.04 0.40
N GLY A 117 9.49 -20.19 1.64
CA GLY A 117 10.14 -21.41 2.12
C GLY A 117 11.48 -21.19 2.85
N PRO A 118 11.94 -22.18 3.65
CA PRO A 118 13.23 -22.13 4.34
C PRO A 118 14.41 -21.85 3.41
N GLY A 119 15.35 -21.02 3.87
CA GLY A 119 16.58 -20.68 3.15
C GLY A 119 16.40 -19.63 2.04
N LYS A 120 15.17 -19.14 1.82
CA LYS A 120 14.90 -18.05 0.88
C LYS A 120 14.92 -16.69 1.56
N VAL A 121 15.27 -15.66 0.80
CA VAL A 121 15.23 -14.25 1.23
C VAL A 121 14.39 -13.45 0.24
N ILE A 122 13.46 -12.66 0.76
CA ILE A 122 12.61 -11.76 -0.03
C ILE A 122 13.04 -10.32 0.30
N PRO A 123 13.85 -9.66 -0.55
CA PRO A 123 14.20 -8.27 -0.37
C PRO A 123 13.05 -7.33 -0.76
N ASN A 124 12.86 -6.26 0.02
CA ASN A 124 11.92 -5.18 -0.26
C ASN A 124 12.50 -3.84 0.19
N ASN A 125 11.93 -2.70 -0.19
CA ASN A 125 12.26 -1.43 0.47
C ASN A 125 11.85 -1.52 1.95
N THR A 126 10.59 -1.82 2.22
CA THR A 126 10.10 -2.23 3.54
C THR A 126 8.84 -3.07 3.39
N HIS A 127 8.81 -4.23 4.04
CA HIS A 127 7.62 -5.06 4.10
C HIS A 127 6.56 -4.41 5.01
N PHE A 128 5.29 -4.45 4.59
CA PHE A 128 4.19 -4.17 5.49
C PHE A 128 4.01 -5.32 6.49
N ASP A 129 3.34 -5.06 7.62
CA ASP A 129 3.25 -6.00 8.74
C ASP A 129 2.69 -7.36 8.30
N THR A 130 1.63 -7.39 7.48
CA THR A 130 1.06 -8.65 6.96
C THR A 130 1.93 -9.30 5.92
N THR A 131 2.59 -8.52 5.05
CA THR A 131 3.53 -9.04 4.06
C THR A 131 4.67 -9.77 4.76
N ARG A 132 5.32 -9.11 5.73
CA ARG A 132 6.39 -9.69 6.55
C ARG A 132 5.91 -10.97 7.24
N ALA A 133 4.74 -10.92 7.88
CA ALA A 133 4.16 -12.07 8.55
C ALA A 133 3.98 -13.27 7.61
N HIS A 134 3.50 -13.07 6.38
CA HIS A 134 3.35 -14.16 5.41
C HIS A 134 4.68 -14.67 4.85
N VAL A 135 5.65 -13.79 4.61
CA VAL A 135 7.01 -14.19 4.22
C VAL A 135 7.65 -15.07 5.30
N GLU A 136 7.67 -14.59 6.55
CA GLU A 136 8.30 -15.29 7.67
C GLU A 136 7.53 -16.55 8.07
N HIS A 137 6.20 -16.56 7.96
CA HIS A 137 5.38 -17.76 8.16
C HIS A 137 5.71 -18.86 7.13
N SER A 138 6.13 -18.51 5.91
CA SER A 138 6.60 -19.49 4.93
C SER A 138 7.97 -20.09 5.29
N GLY A 139 8.69 -19.52 6.25
CA GLY A 139 10.08 -19.88 6.61
C GLY A 139 11.15 -19.10 5.84
N ALA A 140 10.76 -18.17 4.97
CA ALA A 140 11.67 -17.26 4.28
C ALA A 140 12.02 -16.05 5.16
N GLU A 141 13.11 -15.36 4.86
CA GLU A 141 13.48 -14.11 5.50
C GLU A 141 12.91 -12.90 4.74
N ALA A 142 12.22 -12.01 5.46
CA ALA A 142 11.82 -10.69 4.93
C ALA A 142 12.90 -9.65 5.20
N ARG A 143 13.61 -9.19 4.16
CA ARG A 143 14.76 -8.28 4.28
C ARG A 143 14.44 -6.88 3.78
N ASP A 144 14.51 -5.89 4.67
CA ASP A 144 14.19 -4.49 4.37
C ASP A 144 15.42 -3.68 3.98
N LEU A 145 15.35 -3.04 2.82
CA LEU A 145 16.44 -2.35 2.13
C LEU A 145 16.07 -0.90 1.78
N VAL A 146 15.35 -0.20 2.66
CA VAL A 146 15.06 1.23 2.49
C VAL A 146 16.34 2.08 2.57
N ILE A 147 16.43 3.14 1.76
CA ILE A 147 17.53 4.11 1.82
C ILE A 147 17.68 4.72 3.22
N ALA A 148 18.88 5.22 3.54
CA ALA A 148 19.22 5.78 4.85
C ALA A 148 18.31 6.96 5.24
N GLU A 149 17.93 7.80 4.27
CA GLU A 149 17.03 8.94 4.45
C GLU A 149 15.61 8.50 4.84
N GLY A 150 15.18 7.31 4.40
CA GLY A 150 13.91 6.70 4.79
C GLY A 150 13.84 6.38 6.28
N ARG A 151 14.98 6.23 6.94
CA ARG A 151 15.09 5.98 8.39
C ARG A 151 15.20 7.26 9.23
N GLN A 152 15.10 8.44 8.60
CA GLN A 152 15.25 9.73 9.26
C GLN A 152 13.94 10.52 9.24
N PRO A 153 13.07 10.43 10.27
CA PRO A 153 11.74 11.04 10.24
C PRO A 153 11.75 12.56 10.00
N ARG A 154 12.75 13.26 10.57
CA ARG A 154 12.84 14.74 10.51
C ARG A 154 13.48 15.28 9.23
N LEU A 155 14.15 14.44 8.44
CA LEU A 155 14.77 14.88 7.20
C LEU A 155 13.69 15.19 6.16
N ILE A 156 13.81 16.28 5.41
CA ILE A 156 12.92 16.51 4.26
C ILE A 156 13.62 15.92 3.04
N TYR A 157 12.99 14.92 2.43
CA TYR A 157 13.56 14.21 1.28
C TYR A 157 12.41 13.79 0.35
N PRO A 158 12.55 13.95 -0.99
CA PRO A 158 11.41 13.85 -1.90
C PRO A 158 10.84 12.42 -2.00
N PHE A 159 11.69 11.40 -1.91
CA PHE A 159 11.35 9.98 -2.11
C PHE A 159 12.01 9.08 -1.05
N LYS A 160 11.58 9.22 0.20
CA LYS A 160 12.08 8.40 1.32
C LYS A 160 11.72 6.91 1.24
N GLY A 161 10.76 6.55 0.38
CA GLY A 161 10.37 5.17 0.16
C GLY A 161 11.33 4.39 -0.73
N ASN A 162 12.31 5.06 -1.36
CA ASN A 162 13.25 4.41 -2.26
C ASN A 162 13.99 3.22 -1.61
N MET A 163 14.27 2.22 -2.44
CA MET A 163 15.15 1.11 -2.10
C MET A 163 16.62 1.51 -2.28
N ASP A 164 17.47 1.10 -1.34
CA ASP A 164 18.92 1.16 -1.44
C ASP A 164 19.40 0.14 -2.47
N LEU A 165 19.82 0.65 -3.63
CA LEU A 165 20.24 -0.17 -4.78
C LEU A 165 21.52 -0.94 -4.50
N ASP A 166 22.45 -0.37 -3.73
CA ASP A 166 23.70 -1.06 -3.39
C ASP A 166 23.43 -2.17 -2.38
N ALA A 167 22.53 -1.94 -1.43
CA ALA A 167 22.09 -2.96 -0.49
C ALA A 167 21.33 -4.09 -1.20
N LEU A 168 20.53 -3.77 -2.22
CA LEU A 168 19.89 -4.77 -3.08
C LEU A 168 20.92 -5.65 -3.78
N ARG A 169 21.92 -5.06 -4.47
CA ARG A 169 22.99 -5.81 -5.15
C ARG A 169 23.74 -6.71 -4.19
N ARG A 170 24.19 -6.16 -3.05
CA ARG A 170 24.89 -6.92 -2.01
C ARG A 170 24.04 -8.09 -1.50
N THR A 171 22.74 -7.86 -1.27
CA THR A 171 21.83 -8.91 -0.82
C THR A 171 21.72 -10.03 -1.86
N ILE A 172 21.58 -9.70 -3.15
CA ILE A 172 21.50 -10.71 -4.21
C ILE A 172 22.80 -11.50 -4.34
N GLU A 173 23.95 -10.84 -4.24
CA GLU A 173 25.27 -11.47 -4.33
C GLU A 173 25.58 -12.37 -3.11
N GLU A 174 25.23 -11.92 -1.91
CA GLU A 174 25.44 -12.65 -0.66
C GLU A 174 24.56 -13.90 -0.56
N VAL A 175 23.27 -13.75 -0.85
CA VAL A 175 22.27 -14.83 -0.71
C VAL A 175 22.31 -15.80 -1.90
N GLY A 176 22.69 -15.29 -3.07
CA GLY A 176 22.63 -15.98 -4.35
C GLY A 176 21.22 -15.92 -4.96
N PRO A 177 21.09 -15.64 -6.27
CA PRO A 177 19.79 -15.44 -6.92
C PRO A 177 18.88 -16.69 -6.86
N ALA A 178 19.44 -17.90 -6.75
CA ALA A 178 18.66 -19.13 -6.61
C ALA A 178 17.82 -19.18 -5.31
N ASN A 179 18.21 -18.41 -4.29
CA ASN A 179 17.52 -18.35 -3.00
C ASN A 179 16.63 -17.10 -2.87
N ILE A 180 16.50 -16.29 -3.93
CA ILE A 180 15.65 -15.11 -3.94
C ILE A 180 14.50 -15.37 -4.93
N PRO A 181 13.28 -15.65 -4.46
CA PRO A 181 12.18 -15.98 -5.37
C PRO A 181 11.63 -14.75 -6.11
N CYS A 182 11.75 -13.56 -5.51
CA CYS A 182 11.37 -12.29 -6.11
C CYS A 182 12.06 -11.13 -5.37
N VAL A 183 12.15 -9.98 -6.02
CA VAL A 183 12.39 -8.69 -5.36
C VAL A 183 11.04 -8.00 -5.22
N MET A 184 10.72 -7.47 -4.04
CA MET A 184 9.51 -6.69 -3.81
C MET A 184 9.80 -5.19 -3.80
N LEU A 185 8.78 -4.39 -4.10
CA LEU A 185 8.84 -2.94 -3.93
C LEU A 185 7.46 -2.40 -3.49
N THR A 186 7.38 -1.81 -2.30
CA THR A 186 6.14 -1.26 -1.76
C THR A 186 5.96 0.21 -2.18
N VAL A 187 4.82 0.55 -2.79
CA VAL A 187 4.49 1.90 -3.26
C VAL A 187 3.11 2.38 -2.77
N THR A 188 3.01 3.49 -2.05
CA THR A 188 4.05 4.15 -1.24
C THR A 188 4.57 3.23 -0.13
N ASN A 189 5.79 3.44 0.36
CA ASN A 189 6.32 2.68 1.49
C ASN A 189 5.52 2.96 2.78
N ASN A 190 4.62 2.04 3.13
CA ASN A 190 3.70 2.17 4.27
C ASN A 190 4.44 2.32 5.60
N SER A 191 5.36 1.39 5.90
CA SER A 191 6.06 1.32 7.18
C SER A 191 7.01 2.51 7.40
N GLY A 192 7.41 3.20 6.33
CA GLY A 192 8.13 4.48 6.38
C GLY A 192 7.24 5.72 6.62
N GLY A 193 5.93 5.54 6.88
CA GLY A 193 4.97 6.62 7.03
C GLY A 193 4.43 7.14 5.68
N GLY A 194 4.14 6.22 4.75
CA GLY A 194 3.52 6.54 3.45
C GLY A 194 4.45 7.30 2.50
N GLN A 195 5.75 7.02 2.54
CA GLN A 195 6.73 7.77 1.75
C GLN A 195 6.81 7.27 0.30
N PRO A 196 6.85 8.16 -0.70
CA PRO A 196 6.85 7.74 -2.09
C PRO A 196 8.19 7.16 -2.53
N VAL A 197 8.11 6.34 -3.58
CA VAL A 197 9.21 5.79 -4.36
C VAL A 197 9.24 6.50 -5.71
N SER A 198 10.41 6.97 -6.14
CA SER A 198 10.57 7.63 -7.44
C SER A 198 10.50 6.61 -8.58
N MET A 199 10.03 7.05 -9.75
CA MET A 199 10.03 6.23 -10.95
C MET A 199 11.44 5.85 -11.37
N ALA A 200 12.43 6.75 -11.20
CA ALA A 200 13.84 6.40 -11.38
C ALA A 200 14.29 5.23 -10.49
N ASN A 201 13.85 5.17 -9.23
CA ASN A 201 14.19 4.07 -8.32
C ASN A 201 13.44 2.79 -8.70
N VAL A 202 12.15 2.87 -9.06
CA VAL A 202 11.39 1.72 -9.59
C VAL A 202 12.10 1.07 -10.78
N ARG A 203 12.54 1.89 -11.75
CA ARG A 203 13.29 1.42 -12.93
C ARG A 203 14.61 0.77 -12.55
N ALA A 204 15.40 1.40 -11.69
CA ALA A 204 16.69 0.86 -11.27
C ALA A 204 16.55 -0.46 -10.50
N VAL A 205 15.56 -0.59 -9.61
CA VAL A 205 15.26 -1.86 -8.93
C VAL A 205 14.85 -2.93 -9.93
N SER A 206 14.01 -2.60 -10.90
CA SER A 206 13.59 -3.52 -11.96
C SER A 206 14.77 -3.99 -12.82
N GLU A 207 15.64 -3.07 -13.25
CA GLU A 207 16.85 -3.39 -14.02
C GLU A 207 17.80 -4.30 -13.23
N ILE A 208 18.02 -4.03 -11.94
CA ILE A 208 18.82 -4.89 -11.07
C ILE A 208 18.19 -6.27 -10.97
N ALA A 209 16.91 -6.38 -10.58
CA ALA A 209 16.24 -7.67 -10.43
C ALA A 209 16.31 -8.51 -11.72
N HIS A 210 15.96 -7.92 -12.87
CA HIS A 210 15.97 -8.61 -14.15
C HIS A 210 17.38 -9.01 -14.61
N SER A 211 18.42 -8.25 -14.26
CA SER A 211 19.81 -8.61 -14.59
C SER A 211 20.29 -9.91 -13.92
N TYR A 212 19.67 -10.29 -12.80
CA TYR A 212 19.88 -11.58 -12.12
C TYR A 212 18.79 -12.62 -12.43
N GLY A 213 17.87 -12.34 -13.35
CA GLY A 213 16.75 -13.22 -13.70
C GLY A 213 15.64 -13.30 -12.63
N LEU A 214 15.54 -12.31 -11.75
CA LEU A 214 14.57 -12.25 -10.66
C LEU A 214 13.34 -11.42 -11.05
N PRO A 215 12.12 -11.86 -10.75
CA PRO A 215 10.92 -11.05 -10.96
C PRO A 215 10.83 -9.91 -9.92
N LEU A 216 10.37 -8.74 -10.37
CA LEU A 216 9.95 -7.64 -9.48
C LEU A 216 8.45 -7.74 -9.20
N ILE A 217 8.06 -7.72 -7.93
CA ILE A 217 6.67 -7.67 -7.47
C ILE A 217 6.41 -6.34 -6.77
N ILE A 218 5.39 -5.61 -7.19
CA ILE A 218 5.01 -4.35 -6.57
C ILE A 218 3.88 -4.60 -5.58
N ASP A 219 4.09 -4.26 -4.30
CA ASP A 219 2.99 -4.06 -3.37
C ASP A 219 2.38 -2.68 -3.65
N ALA A 220 1.20 -2.71 -4.26
CA ALA A 220 0.54 -1.57 -4.87
C ALA A 220 -0.63 -1.03 -4.04
N CYS A 221 -0.70 -1.28 -2.73
CA CYS A 221 -1.84 -0.84 -1.90
C CYS A 221 -2.14 0.68 -2.01
N ARG A 222 -1.11 1.52 -2.24
CA ARG A 222 -1.26 2.98 -2.41
C ARG A 222 -0.59 3.50 -3.69
N PHE A 223 -0.70 2.74 -4.79
CA PHE A 223 -0.05 3.11 -6.06
C PHE A 223 -0.48 4.49 -6.57
N ALA A 224 -1.77 4.85 -6.46
CA ALA A 224 -2.29 6.12 -6.95
C ALA A 224 -1.68 7.33 -6.24
N GLU A 225 -1.46 7.24 -4.92
CA GLU A 225 -0.76 8.28 -4.15
C GLU A 225 0.70 8.38 -4.58
N ASN A 226 1.37 7.25 -4.82
CA ASN A 226 2.73 7.23 -5.31
C ASN A 226 2.84 7.91 -6.69
N SER A 227 1.92 7.61 -7.61
CA SER A 227 1.83 8.25 -8.93
C SER A 227 1.62 9.76 -8.81
N TRP A 228 0.81 10.23 -7.86
CA TRP A 228 0.64 11.65 -7.58
C TRP A 228 1.94 12.30 -7.06
N PHE A 229 2.68 11.62 -6.19
CA PHE A 229 3.97 12.12 -5.72
C PHE A 229 5.02 12.18 -6.82
N ILE A 230 5.09 11.17 -7.70
CA ILE A 230 5.97 11.20 -8.88
C ILE A 230 5.61 12.39 -9.76
N LYS A 231 4.32 12.57 -10.11
CA LYS A 231 3.85 13.71 -10.91
C LYS A 231 4.27 15.06 -10.34
N THR A 232 4.19 15.22 -9.02
CA THR A 232 4.39 16.52 -8.35
C THR A 232 5.82 16.78 -7.92
N ARG A 233 6.67 15.75 -7.81
CA ARG A 233 8.02 15.85 -7.25
C ARG A 233 9.14 15.41 -8.19
N GLU A 234 8.84 14.57 -9.19
CA GLU A 234 9.85 14.03 -10.11
C GLU A 234 9.88 14.82 -11.41
N GLU A 235 11.08 15.27 -11.79
CA GLU A 235 11.30 15.99 -13.04
C GLU A 235 10.89 15.12 -14.25
N GLY A 236 10.19 15.72 -15.22
CA GLY A 236 9.71 15.03 -16.42
C GLY A 236 8.33 14.36 -16.30
N TYR A 237 7.69 14.39 -15.13
CA TYR A 237 6.36 13.81 -14.92
C TYR A 237 5.23 14.83 -14.70
N ALA A 238 5.55 16.12 -14.61
CA ALA A 238 4.60 17.19 -14.30
C ALA A 238 3.40 17.24 -15.27
N ASP A 239 3.61 16.96 -16.56
CA ASP A 239 2.55 17.01 -17.59
C ASP A 239 1.83 15.67 -17.81
N LYS A 240 2.24 14.59 -17.15
CA LYS A 240 1.62 13.26 -17.29
C LYS A 240 0.37 13.12 -16.44
N ALA A 241 -0.63 12.38 -16.90
CA ALA A 241 -1.74 12.02 -16.02
C ALA A 241 -1.26 10.97 -15.00
N PRO A 242 -1.79 10.94 -13.77
CA PRO A 242 -1.39 9.91 -12.78
C PRO A 242 -1.55 8.47 -13.27
N ILE A 243 -2.51 8.21 -14.15
CA ILE A 243 -2.71 6.89 -14.77
C ILE A 243 -1.58 6.50 -15.73
N ASP A 244 -0.90 7.46 -16.37
CA ASP A 244 0.25 7.19 -17.24
C ASP A 244 1.55 6.92 -16.44
N ILE A 245 1.48 7.08 -15.12
CA ILE A 245 2.58 6.89 -14.16
C ILE A 245 2.38 5.59 -13.37
N ALA A 246 1.12 5.22 -13.10
CA ALA A 246 0.73 3.97 -12.46
C ALA A 246 1.21 2.76 -13.27
#